data_AF-A0A1F9GPI1-F1
#
_entry.id   AF-A0A1F9GPI1-F1
#
_cell.length_a   1.000
_cell.length_b   1.000
_cell.length_c   1.000
_cell.angle_alpha   90.00
_cell.angle_beta   90.00
_cell.angle_gamma   90.00
#
_symmetry.space_group_name_H-M   'P 1'
#
loop_
_entity.id
_entity.type
_entity.pdbx_description
1 polymer ?
#
loop_
_entity_poly.entity_id
_entity_poly.type
_entity_poly.pdbx_seq_one_letter_code
_entity_poly.pdbx_strand_id
1 'polypeptide(L)' 'MVGELLLVPIKENAGDLSVMYSANESGTRIWDLLLEKRSLDGIKKILLEEYDIEESKLAQDIESFVKQLVEVGALVVEKN' A
#
# COMPACT_ATOMS: atom_id res chain seq x y z
N MET A 1 8.76 12.68 12.79
CA MET A 1 8.88 13.22 11.42
C MET A 1 7.50 13.12 10.81
N VAL A 2 6.80 14.24 10.60
CA VAL A 2 5.57 14.22 9.78
C VAL A 2 5.97 14.83 8.46
N GLY A 3 6.39 13.97 7.54
CA GLY A 3 6.43 14.26 6.12
C GLY A 3 5.37 13.37 5.50
N GLU A 4 4.35 13.97 4.89
CA GLU A 4 3.39 13.22 4.08
C GLU A 4 4.17 12.60 2.92
N LEU A 5 4.38 11.29 2.98
CA LEU A 5 4.98 10.52 1.90
C LEU A 5 3.88 10.13 0.93
N LEU A 6 4.01 10.58 -0.32
CA LEU A 6 3.13 10.15 -1.40
C LEU A 6 3.78 8.97 -2.11
N LEU A 7 3.00 7.91 -2.26
CA LEU A 7 3.38 6.73 -3.01
C LEU A 7 2.74 6.81 -4.38
N VAL A 8 3.56 6.74 -5.43
CA VAL A 8 3.09 6.81 -6.82
C VAL A 8 3.19 5.43 -7.46
N PRO A 9 2.05 4.82 -7.85
CA PRO A 9 2.03 3.54 -8.56
C PRO A 9 2.56 3.64 -10.00
N ILE A 10 3.46 2.74 -10.36
CA ILE A 10 3.97 2.56 -11.74
C ILE A 10 3.21 1.42 -12.41
N LYS A 11 2.30 1.78 -13.32
CA LYS A 11 1.37 0.83 -13.97
C LYS A 11 2.05 -0.21 -14.87
N GLU A 12 3.25 0.05 -15.36
CA GLU A 12 3.99 -0.92 -16.21
C GLU A 12 4.34 -2.22 -15.46
N ASN A 13 4.60 -2.16 -14.14
CA ASN A 13 4.90 -3.35 -13.33
C ASN A 13 3.67 -3.94 -12.63
N ALA A 14 2.47 -3.41 -12.87
CA ALA A 14 1.24 -3.89 -12.23
C ALA A 14 0.79 -5.30 -12.69
N GLY A 15 1.34 -5.81 -13.80
CA GLY A 15 1.12 -7.18 -14.25
C GLY A 15 1.80 -8.23 -13.36
N ASP A 16 3.09 -8.02 -13.03
CA ASP A 16 3.89 -8.89 -12.15
C ASP A 16 3.38 -8.87 -10.72
N LEU A 17 2.80 -7.73 -10.34
CA LEU A 17 2.07 -7.59 -9.11
C LEU A 17 0.99 -8.66 -9.00
N SER A 18 0.04 -8.76 -9.95
CA SER A 18 -1.14 -9.66 -9.88
C SER A 18 -0.86 -11.11 -9.43
N VAL A 19 0.33 -11.65 -9.73
CA VAL A 19 0.79 -12.97 -9.30
C VAL A 19 1.11 -13.02 -7.80
N MET A 20 1.70 -11.95 -7.25
CA MET A 20 1.98 -11.81 -5.81
C MET A 20 0.73 -11.58 -4.96
N TYR A 21 -0.35 -11.01 -5.53
CA TYR A 21 -1.62 -10.66 -4.82
C TYR A 21 -2.63 -11.79 -4.70
N SER A 22 -2.42 -12.90 -5.41
CA SER A 22 -3.48 -13.91 -5.60
C SER A 22 -4.00 -14.58 -4.30
N ALA A 23 -3.42 -14.26 -3.13
CA ALA A 23 -3.75 -14.89 -1.86
C ALA A 23 -4.14 -13.94 -0.69
N ASN A 24 -4.16 -12.60 -0.84
CA ASN A 24 -4.52 -11.70 0.27
C ASN A 24 -5.48 -10.55 -0.12
N GLU A 25 -6.74 -10.65 0.32
CA GLU A 25 -7.78 -9.63 0.08
C GLU A 25 -7.34 -8.22 0.54
N SER A 26 -6.63 -8.13 1.66
CA SER A 26 -6.08 -6.88 2.18
C SER A 26 -5.02 -6.25 1.27
N GLY A 27 -4.19 -7.06 0.59
CA GLY A 27 -3.15 -6.57 -0.32
C GLY A 27 -3.74 -5.93 -1.57
N THR A 28 -4.81 -6.55 -2.10
CA THR A 28 -5.59 -5.97 -3.22
C THR A 28 -6.20 -4.64 -2.81
N ARG A 29 -6.79 -4.56 -1.60
CA ARG A 29 -7.40 -3.32 -1.11
C ARG A 29 -6.38 -2.19 -0.89
N ILE A 30 -5.21 -2.50 -0.32
CA ILE A 30 -4.13 -1.51 -0.17
C ILE A 30 -3.71 -0.97 -1.55
N TRP A 31 -3.57 -1.85 -2.55
CA TRP A 31 -3.22 -1.45 -3.92
C TRP A 31 -4.27 -0.51 -4.55
N ASP A 32 -5.56 -0.81 -4.41
CA ASP A 32 -6.63 0.04 -4.92
C ASP A 32 -6.58 1.44 -4.29
N LEU A 33 -6.36 1.51 -2.97
CA LEU A 33 -6.27 2.79 -2.26
C LEU A 33 -5.01 3.58 -2.65
N LEU A 34 -3.91 2.91 -2.99
CA LEU A 34 -2.71 3.56 -3.56
C LEU A 34 -3.00 4.15 -4.94
N LEU A 35 -3.76 3.45 -5.80
CA LEU A 35 -4.18 3.97 -7.11
C LEU A 35 -5.09 5.19 -7.00
N GLU A 36 -5.87 5.31 -5.92
CA GLU A 36 -6.65 6.50 -5.58
C GLU A 36 -5.79 7.70 -5.10
N LYS A 37 -4.45 7.57 -5.09
CA LYS A 37 -3.49 8.58 -4.61
C LYS A 37 -3.71 8.98 -3.15
N ARG A 38 -4.12 8.03 -2.31
CA ARG A 38 -4.22 8.23 -0.86
C ARG A 38 -2.83 8.21 -0.24
N SER A 39 -2.64 9.03 0.80
CA SER A 39 -1.46 8.93 1.66
C SER A 39 -1.51 7.65 2.49
N LEU A 40 -0.36 7.17 2.96
CA LEU A 40 -0.29 5.97 3.81
C LEU A 40 -1.16 6.06 5.06
N ASP A 41 -1.18 7.22 5.71
CA ASP A 41 -2.03 7.45 6.89
C ASP A 41 -3.52 7.36 6.53
N GLY A 42 -3.91 7.87 5.36
CA GLY A 42 -5.27 7.76 4.85
C GLY A 42 -5.66 6.31 4.56
N ILE A 43 -4.76 5.55 3.92
CA ILE A 43 -4.94 4.12 3.64
C ILE A 43 -5.13 3.34 4.94
N LYS A 44 -4.24 3.56 5.91
CA LYS A 44 -4.31 2.90 7.23
C LYS A 44 -5.64 3.18 7.92
N LYS A 45 -6.11 4.43 7.92
CA LYS A 45 -7.39 4.79 8.54
C LYS A 45 -8.56 4.05 7.90
N ILE A 46 -8.63 4.01 6.56
CA ILE A 46 -9.68 3.31 5.84
C ILE A 46 -9.68 1.82 6.18
N LEU A 47 -8.50 1.19 6.21
CA LEU A 47 -8.38 -0.24 6.50
C LEU A 47 -8.72 -0.58 7.96
N LEU A 48 -8.47 0.31 8.93
CA LEU A 48 -8.95 0.13 10.31
C LEU A 48 -10.46 0.23 10.45
N GLU A 49 -11.11 0.99 9.56
CA GLU A 49 -12.57 1.11 9.52
C GLU A 49 -13.21 -0.07 8.78
N GLU A 50 -12.56 -0.58 7.74
CA GLU A 50 -13.04 -1.69 6.90
C GLU A 50 -12.78 -3.07 7.53
N TYR A 51 -11.71 -3.21 8.30
CA TYR A 51 -11.29 -4.48 8.89
C TYR A 51 -11.08 -4.35 10.40
N ASP A 52 -11.62 -5.29 11.17
CA ASP A 52 -11.40 -5.38 12.63
C ASP A 52 -10.03 -6.00 12.93
N ILE A 53 -8.96 -5.25 12.61
CA ILE A 53 -7.56 -5.66 12.77
C ILE A 53 -6.87 -4.70 13.72
N GLU A 54 -5.97 -5.20 14.56
CA GLU A 54 -5.15 -4.34 15.40
C GLU A 54 -4.29 -3.38 14.57
N GLU A 55 -4.24 -2.12 14.99
CA GLU A 55 -3.47 -1.06 14.34
C GLU A 55 -1.99 -1.40 14.16
N SER A 56 -1.40 -2.05 15.16
CA SER A 56 0.00 -2.49 15.13
C SER A 56 0.25 -3.51 14.02
N LYS A 57 -0.69 -4.45 13.85
CA LYS A 57 -0.63 -5.52 12.85
C LYS A 57 -0.85 -4.95 11.45
N LEU A 58 -1.86 -4.11 11.28
CA LEU A 58 -2.14 -3.45 10.01
C LEU A 58 -0.97 -2.56 9.56
N ALA A 59 -0.34 -1.82 10.48
CA ALA A 59 0.82 -0.99 10.16
C ALA A 59 1.99 -1.83 9.62
N GLN A 60 2.27 -2.98 10.24
CA GLN A 60 3.30 -3.92 9.77
C GLN A 60 2.96 -4.49 8.39
N ASP A 61 1.69 -4.85 8.17
CA ASP A 61 1.25 -5.43 6.91
C ASP A 61 1.35 -4.40 5.77
N ILE A 62 0.94 -3.14 6.00
CA ILE A 62 1.10 -2.04 5.04
C ILE A 62 2.59 -1.77 4.76
N GLU A 63 3.42 -1.71 5.80
CA GLU A 63 4.86 -1.44 5.65
C GLU A 63 5.56 -2.54 4.83
N SER A 64 5.32 -3.81 5.17
CA SER A 64 5.88 -4.94 4.43
C SER A 64 5.44 -4.93 2.98
N PHE A 65 4.17 -4.59 2.74
CA PHE A 65 3.58 -4.57 1.43
C PHE A 65 4.16 -3.44 0.55
N VAL A 66 4.25 -2.22 1.09
CA VAL A 66 4.88 -1.08 0.42
C VAL A 66 6.35 -1.36 0.13
N LYS A 67 7.06 -2.01 1.05
CA LYS A 67 8.46 -2.40 0.84
C LYS A 67 8.61 -3.33 -0.36
N GLN A 68 7.77 -4.38 -0.44
CA GLN A 68 7.78 -5.31 -1.59
C GLN A 68 7.49 -4.57 -2.90
N LEU A 69 6.53 -3.65 -2.90
CA LEU A 69 6.20 -2.83 -4.05
C LEU A 69 7.35 -1.93 -4.53
N VAL A 70 8.11 -1.36 -3.60
CA VAL A 70 9.30 -0.55 -3.92
C VAL A 70 10.42 -1.45 -4.45
N GLU A 71 10.64 -2.63 -3.85
CA GLU A 71 11.67 -3.59 -4.28
C GLU A 71 11.45 -4.07 -5.72
N VAL A 72 10.20 -4.26 -6.13
CA VAL A 72 9.86 -4.63 -7.52
C VAL A 72 9.69 -3.41 -8.44
N GLY A 73 9.95 -2.20 -7.96
CA GLY A 73 9.84 -0.97 -8.75
C GLY A 73 8.42 -0.57 -9.15
N ALA A 74 7.40 -1.14 -8.50
CA ALA A 74 6.00 -0.81 -8.76
C ALA A 74 5.50 0.42 -7.98
N LEU A 75 6.24 0.83 -6.94
CA LEU A 75 6.02 2.09 -6.22
C LEU A 75 7.29 2.94 -6.21
N VAL A 76 7.09 4.25 -6.36
CA VAL A 76 8.11 5.25 -6.02
C VAL A 76 7.63 6.14 -4.89
N VAL A 77 8.58 6.52 -4.04
CA VAL A 77 8.35 7.42 -2.91
C VAL A 77 8.67 8.84 -3.37
N GLU A 78 7.65 9.69 -3.45
CA GLU A 78 7.84 11.10 -3.73
C GLU A 78 7.76 11.92 -2.43
N LYS A 79 8.74 12.82 -2.27
CA LYS A 79 8.64 13.89 -1.28
C LYS A 79 7.83 15.02 -1.90
N ASN A 80 6.73 15.36 -1.24
CA ASN A 80 6.02 16.62 -1.51
C ASN A 80 6.88 17.82 -1.05
#